data_AF-A0A519ZDM1-F1
#
_entry.id   AF-A0A519ZDM1-F1
#
_cell.length_a   1.000
_cell.length_b   1.000
_cell.length_c   1.000
_cell.angle_alpha   90.00
_cell.angle_beta   90.00
_cell.angle_gamma   90.00
#
_symmetry.space_group_name_H-M   'P 1'
#
loop_
_entity.id
_entity.type
_entity.pdbx_description
1 polymer ?
#
loop_
_entity_poly.entity_id
_entity_poly.type
_entity_poly.pdbx_seq_one_letter_code
_entity_poly.pdbx_strand_id
1 'polypeptide(L)'
;PMFRLADVKLMYAEALLRGGTGGTAGSALDQVNEVRRRSGSANLSSVALADILDERARELYWEGHRRTDLIRFGKYTSGYNWALKGGVNSGRDVDATRALFPIPNTDIVANPNLQGKQNPGY
;
A
#
# COMPACT_ATOMS: atom_id res chain seq x y z
N PRO A 1 -3.52 14.45 8.59
CA PRO A 1 -2.61 14.03 9.68
C PRO A 1 -1.51 13.15 9.09
N MET A 2 -0.24 13.31 9.46
CA MET A 2 0.85 12.50 8.86
C MET A 2 0.93 11.09 9.45
N PHE A 3 0.61 10.95 10.73
CA PHE A 3 0.51 9.67 11.40
C PHE A 3 -0.75 9.67 12.25
N ARG A 4 -1.41 8.52 12.33
CA ARG A 4 -2.57 8.33 13.20
C ARG A 4 -2.65 6.91 13.69
N LEU A 5 -3.29 6.76 14.85
CA LEU A 5 -3.34 5.47 15.55
C LEU A 5 -3.94 4.35 14.70
N ALA A 6 -4.93 4.64 13.86
CA ALA A 6 -5.54 3.62 13.02
C ALA A 6 -4.60 3.12 11.90
N ASP A 7 -3.66 3.92 11.40
CA ASP A 7 -2.59 3.42 10.52
C ASP A 7 -1.70 2.42 11.27
N VAL A 8 -1.28 2.77 12.49
CA VAL A 8 -0.46 1.88 13.35
C VAL A 8 -1.15 0.56 13.63
N LYS A 9 -2.46 0.59 13.92
CA LYS A 9 -3.27 -0.62 14.15
C LYS A 9 -3.31 -1.53 12.92
N LEU A 10 -3.54 -0.96 11.74
CA LEU A 10 -3.56 -1.71 10.49
C LEU A 10 -2.16 -2.24 10.11
N MET A 11 -1.09 -1.47 10.35
CA MET A 11 0.29 -1.93 10.16
C MET A 11 0.65 -3.08 11.12
N TYR A 12 0.25 -2.99 12.39
CA TYR A 12 0.46 -4.06 13.36
C TYR A 12 -0.27 -5.35 12.94
N ALA A 13 -1.54 -5.24 12.55
CA ALA A 13 -2.30 -6.36 12.03
C ALA A 13 -1.66 -6.98 10.77
N GLU A 14 -1.19 -6.15 9.83
CA GLU A 14 -0.46 -6.63 8.65
C GLU A 14 0.82 -7.39 9.03
N ALA A 15 1.61 -6.85 9.96
CA ALA A 15 2.87 -7.44 10.39
C ALA A 15 2.66 -8.84 11.01
N LEU A 16 1.63 -8.99 11.86
CA LEU A 16 1.28 -10.29 12.44
C LEU A 16 0.86 -11.29 11.36
N LEU A 17 0.04 -10.88 10.39
CA LEU A 17 -0.37 -11.75 9.28
C LEU A 17 0.80 -12.17 8.36
N ARG A 18 1.90 -11.40 8.36
CA ARG A 18 3.15 -11.73 7.65
C ARG A 18 4.14 -12.55 8.50
N GLY A 19 3.73 -13.02 9.67
CA GLY A 19 4.56 -13.86 10.55
C GLY A 19 5.29 -13.12 11.65
N GLY A 20 4.90 -11.88 11.97
CA GLY A 20 5.40 -11.17 13.15
C GLY A 20 5.05 -11.87 14.46
N THR A 21 5.93 -11.81 15.45
CA THR A 21 5.83 -12.60 16.71
C THR A 21 5.29 -11.81 17.92
N GLY A 22 4.89 -10.55 17.74
CA GLY A 22 4.42 -9.66 18.83
C GLY A 22 2.93 -9.78 19.18
N GLY A 23 2.26 -10.87 18.81
CA GLY A 23 0.82 -11.07 18.97
C GLY A 23 0.32 -12.33 18.26
N THR A 24 -1.00 -12.50 18.19
CA THR A 24 -1.63 -13.65 17.50
C THR A 24 -2.49 -13.20 16.32
N ALA A 25 -2.97 -14.14 15.51
CA ALA A 25 -3.97 -13.84 14.48
C ALA A 25 -5.25 -13.20 15.08
N GLY A 26 -5.62 -13.55 16.32
CA GLY A 26 -6.69 -12.90 17.06
C GLY A 26 -6.38 -11.43 17.36
N SER A 27 -5.14 -11.13 17.77
CA SER A 27 -4.70 -9.74 17.98
C SER A 27 -4.80 -8.89 16.71
N ALA A 28 -4.47 -9.46 15.55
CA ALA A 28 -4.63 -8.77 14.26
C ALA A 28 -6.11 -8.47 13.97
N LEU A 29 -6.99 -9.45 14.19
CA LEU A 29 -8.43 -9.30 14.01
C LEU A 29 -9.00 -8.21 14.91
N ASP A 30 -8.59 -8.18 16.18
CA ASP A 30 -9.05 -7.19 17.16
C ASP A 30 -8.70 -5.76 16.75
N GLN A 31 -7.46 -5.52 16.29
CA GLN A 31 -7.03 -4.19 15.84
C GLN A 31 -7.82 -3.71 14.61
N VAL A 32 -8.08 -4.60 13.65
CA VAL A 32 -8.87 -4.27 12.45
C VAL A 32 -10.32 -4.00 12.82
N ASN A 33 -10.92 -4.83 13.67
CA ASN A 33 -12.29 -4.62 14.13
C ASN A 33 -12.44 -3.34 14.96
N GLU A 34 -11.42 -2.91 15.69
CA GLU A 34 -11.47 -1.62 16.37
C GLU A 34 -11.56 -0.43 15.40
N VAL A 35 -10.76 -0.47 14.32
CA VAL A 35 -10.83 0.52 13.22
C VAL A 35 -12.21 0.52 12.57
N ARG A 36 -12.75 -0.67 12.27
CA ARG A 36 -14.06 -0.87 11.64
C ARG A 36 -15.23 -0.42 12.51
N ARG A 37 -15.24 -0.76 13.80
CA ARG A 37 -16.30 -0.29 14.73
C ARG A 37 -16.35 1.23 14.81
N ARG A 38 -15.18 1.87 14.86
CA ARG A 38 -15.10 3.34 14.93
C ARG A 38 -15.63 4.01 13.64
N SER A 39 -15.57 3.33 12.49
CA SER A 39 -16.19 3.79 11.24
C SER A 39 -17.65 3.32 11.05
N GLY A 40 -18.24 2.62 12.02
CA GLY A 40 -19.59 2.06 11.92
C GLY A 40 -19.70 0.81 11.03
N SER A 41 -18.58 0.22 10.64
CA SER A 41 -18.52 -0.99 9.84
C SER A 41 -18.70 -2.25 10.69
N ALA A 42 -19.32 -3.29 10.12
CA ALA A 42 -19.47 -4.59 10.77
C ALA A 42 -18.11 -5.25 11.04
N ASN A 43 -18.00 -5.96 12.16
CA ASN A 43 -16.80 -6.73 12.50
C ASN A 43 -16.59 -7.88 11.51
N LEU A 44 -15.32 -8.19 11.26
CA LEU A 44 -14.90 -9.40 10.58
C LEU A 44 -14.82 -10.57 11.58
N SER A 45 -15.06 -11.79 11.11
CA SER A 45 -14.85 -13.03 11.88
C SER A 45 -13.42 -13.56 11.77
N SER A 46 -12.71 -13.17 10.71
CA SER A 46 -11.31 -13.50 10.43
C SER A 46 -10.71 -12.39 9.57
N VAL A 47 -9.38 -12.27 9.57
CA VAL A 47 -8.68 -11.27 8.75
C VAL A 47 -7.57 -11.92 7.94
N ALA A 48 -7.51 -11.58 6.65
CA ALA A 48 -6.44 -11.94 5.73
C ALA A 48 -5.74 -10.67 5.20
N LEU A 49 -4.61 -10.85 4.51
CA LEU A 49 -3.85 -9.73 3.94
C LEU A 49 -4.68 -8.88 2.95
N ALA A 50 -5.59 -9.50 2.21
CA ALA A 50 -6.49 -8.77 1.31
C ALA A 50 -7.42 -7.82 2.09
N ASP A 51 -7.97 -8.28 3.23
CA ASP A 51 -8.82 -7.45 4.08
C ASP A 51 -8.06 -6.24 4.62
N ILE A 52 -6.78 -6.41 4.98
CA ILE A 52 -5.92 -5.29 5.39
C ILE A 52 -5.73 -4.30 4.25
N LEU A 53 -5.39 -4.76 3.05
CA LEU A 53 -5.15 -3.87 1.91
C LEU A 53 -6.40 -3.05 1.55
N ASP A 54 -7.57 -3.67 1.66
CA ASP A 54 -8.86 -3.02 1.42
C ASP A 54 -9.25 -2.06 2.57
N GLU A 55 -9.01 -2.45 3.83
CA GLU A 55 -9.31 -1.60 4.98
C GLU A 55 -8.40 -0.36 4.99
N ARG A 56 -7.12 -0.51 4.66
CA ARG A 56 -6.20 0.62 4.46
C ARG A 56 -6.68 1.56 3.36
N ALA A 57 -7.27 1.02 2.28
CA ALA A 57 -7.84 1.84 1.20
C ALA A 57 -9.00 2.71 1.67
N ARG A 58 -9.91 2.14 2.47
CA ARG A 58 -11.09 2.83 3.02
C ARG A 58 -10.70 3.84 4.09
N GLU A 59 -9.89 3.40 5.04
CA GLU A 59 -9.55 4.15 6.23
C GLU A 59 -8.61 5.31 5.87
N LEU A 60 -7.57 5.09 5.06
CA LEU A 60 -6.50 6.07 4.73
C LEU A 60 -6.68 6.75 3.37
N TYR A 61 -7.91 6.80 2.86
CA TYR A 61 -8.19 7.41 1.57
C TYR A 61 -7.77 8.89 1.57
N TRP A 62 -7.11 9.32 0.48
CA TRP A 62 -6.55 10.67 0.34
C TRP A 62 -5.50 11.10 1.38
N GLU A 63 -4.91 10.16 2.11
CA GLU A 63 -3.82 10.45 3.06
C GLU A 63 -2.42 10.10 2.52
N GLY A 64 -2.28 9.77 1.22
CA GLY A 64 -0.98 9.55 0.58
C GLY A 64 -0.36 8.15 0.75
N HIS A 65 -1.08 7.19 1.33
CA HIS A 65 -0.56 5.83 1.58
C HIS A 65 -0.74 4.85 0.40
N ARG A 66 -1.81 5.02 -0.39
CA ARG A 66 -2.31 3.97 -1.29
C ARG A 66 -1.29 3.43 -2.29
N ARG A 67 -0.47 4.31 -2.89
CA ARG A 67 0.56 3.89 -3.87
C ARG A 67 1.59 2.98 -3.21
N THR A 68 2.13 3.39 -2.07
CA THR A 68 3.16 2.65 -1.34
C THR A 68 2.62 1.31 -0.83
N ASP A 69 1.38 1.28 -0.34
CA ASP A 69 0.70 0.04 0.07
C ASP A 69 0.58 -0.93 -1.11
N LEU A 70 0.06 -0.47 -2.27
CA LEU A 70 -0.07 -1.32 -3.44
C LEU A 70 1.28 -1.86 -3.95
N ILE A 71 2.35 -1.07 -3.88
CA ILE A 71 3.70 -1.52 -4.25
C ILE A 71 4.19 -2.62 -3.30
N ARG A 72 4.07 -2.42 -1.98
CA ARG A 72 4.45 -3.41 -0.96
C ARG A 72 3.66 -4.72 -1.07
N PHE A 73 2.40 -4.64 -1.49
CA PHE A 73 1.55 -5.81 -1.72
C PHE A 73 1.75 -6.45 -3.10
N GLY A 74 2.61 -5.91 -3.96
CA GLY A 74 2.79 -6.40 -5.32
C GLY A 74 1.56 -6.25 -6.20
N LYS A 75 0.70 -5.26 -5.90
CA LYS A 75 -0.60 -4.99 -6.55
C LYS A 75 -0.61 -3.71 -7.38
N TYR A 76 0.45 -2.91 -7.33
CA TYR A 76 0.49 -1.65 -8.06
C TYR A 76 0.62 -1.85 -9.58
N THR A 77 1.57 -2.68 -10.01
CA THR A 77 1.85 -2.86 -11.45
C THR A 77 1.04 -4.00 -12.05
N SER A 78 0.83 -5.11 -11.32
CA SER A 78 0.09 -6.28 -11.82
C SER A 78 -0.93 -6.85 -10.83
N GLY A 79 -1.89 -7.63 -11.33
CA GLY A 79 -2.75 -8.50 -10.52
C GLY A 79 -3.75 -7.79 -9.59
N TYR A 80 -3.98 -6.49 -9.78
CA TYR A 80 -5.03 -5.69 -9.16
C TYR A 80 -5.28 -4.45 -10.03
N ASN A 81 -6.43 -4.44 -10.70
CA ASN A 81 -6.80 -3.40 -11.65
C ASN A 81 -8.02 -2.63 -11.13
N TRP A 82 -7.92 -1.32 -11.18
CA TRP A 82 -9.00 -0.38 -10.86
C TRP A 82 -9.28 0.50 -12.07
N ALA A 83 -10.41 1.20 -12.05
CA ALA A 83 -10.82 2.02 -13.18
C ALA A 83 -9.73 3.03 -13.58
N LEU A 84 -9.51 3.17 -14.88
CA LEU A 84 -8.54 4.09 -15.49
C LEU A 84 -7.06 3.76 -15.23
N LYS A 85 -6.73 2.67 -14.53
CA LYS A 85 -5.33 2.23 -14.37
C LYS A 85 -4.71 1.96 -15.74
N GLY A 86 -3.53 2.53 -15.99
CA GLY A 86 -2.82 2.37 -17.26
C GLY A 86 -3.53 3.02 -18.46
N GLY A 87 -4.50 3.90 -18.23
CA GLY A 87 -5.26 4.62 -19.27
C GLY A 87 -6.43 3.83 -19.87
N VAL A 88 -6.87 2.74 -19.23
CA VAL A 88 -7.96 1.88 -19.72
C VAL A 88 -9.13 1.91 -18.74
N ASN A 89 -10.37 2.00 -19.23
CA ASN A 89 -11.56 2.14 -18.37
C ASN A 89 -11.69 1.01 -17.34
N SER A 90 -11.47 -0.24 -17.74
CA SER A 90 -11.45 -1.41 -16.83
C SER A 90 -10.18 -1.55 -15.99
N GLY A 91 -9.18 -0.69 -16.24
CA GLY A 91 -7.82 -0.87 -15.77
C GLY A 91 -7.06 -1.95 -16.54
N ARG A 92 -5.74 -1.84 -16.54
CA ARG A 92 -4.82 -2.89 -17.00
C ARG A 92 -3.54 -2.90 -16.16
N ASP A 93 -2.83 -4.01 -16.25
CA ASP A 93 -1.47 -4.11 -15.74
C ASP A 93 -0.56 -3.12 -16.47
N VAL A 94 0.42 -2.58 -15.76
CA VAL A 94 1.41 -1.64 -16.28
C VAL A 94 2.81 -2.23 -16.08
N ASP A 95 3.76 -1.69 -16.83
CA ASP A 95 5.15 -2.11 -16.75
C ASP A 95 5.71 -2.01 -15.31
N ALA A 96 6.52 -2.99 -14.92
CA ALA A 96 7.10 -3.09 -13.58
C ALA A 96 7.92 -1.84 -13.19
N THR A 97 8.52 -1.17 -14.18
CA THR A 97 9.29 0.08 -14.01
C THR A 97 8.49 1.17 -13.32
N ARG A 98 7.15 1.19 -13.48
CA ARG A 98 6.26 2.19 -12.87
C ARG A 98 6.17 2.11 -11.33
N ALA A 99 6.67 1.03 -10.72
CA ALA A 99 6.77 0.90 -9.28
C ALA A 99 7.70 1.97 -8.66
N LEU A 100 8.71 2.44 -9.39
CA LEU A 100 9.60 3.53 -8.98
C LEU A 100 9.38 4.76 -9.85
N PHE A 101 9.55 5.94 -9.28
CA PHE A 101 9.60 7.17 -10.06
C PHE A 101 10.99 7.34 -10.69
N PRO A 102 11.12 7.98 -11.86
CA PRO A 102 12.42 8.33 -12.39
C PRO A 102 13.13 9.32 -11.47
N ILE A 103 14.45 9.22 -11.40
CA ILE A 103 15.28 10.30 -10.87
C ILE A 103 15.13 11.51 -11.80
N PRO A 104 14.80 12.73 -11.30
CA PRO A 104 14.64 13.90 -12.13
C PRO A 104 15.87 14.18 -12.99
N ASN A 105 15.65 14.48 -14.27
CA ASN A 105 16.76 14.73 -15.20
C ASN A 105 17.61 15.94 -14.80
N THR A 106 16.99 16.95 -14.18
CA THR A 106 17.69 18.11 -13.62
C THR A 106 18.75 17.72 -12.59
N ASP A 107 18.46 16.73 -11.75
CA ASP A 107 19.36 16.26 -10.70
C ASP A 107 20.50 15.42 -11.30
N ILE A 108 20.20 14.61 -12.32
CA ILE A 108 21.20 13.83 -13.06
C ILE A 108 22.20 14.75 -13.77
N VAL A 109 21.72 15.82 -14.41
CA VAL A 109 22.59 16.80 -15.09
C VAL A 109 23.41 17.60 -14.09
N ALA A 110 22.82 17.99 -12.95
CA ALA A 110 23.50 18.79 -11.94
C ALA A 110 24.56 18.00 -11.13
N ASN A 111 24.38 16.68 -10.95
CA ASN A 111 25.26 15.84 -10.16
C ASN A 111 25.86 14.70 -10.99
N PRO A 112 27.14 14.80 -11.42
CA PRO A 112 27.82 13.77 -12.19
C PRO A 112 27.81 12.37 -11.56
N ASN A 113 27.70 12.25 -10.23
CA ASN A 113 27.63 10.95 -9.54
C ASN A 113 26.34 10.18 -9.83
N LEU A 114 25.30 10.84 -10.35
CA LEU A 114 24.03 10.22 -10.75
C LEU A 114 24.01 9.78 -12.22
N GLN A 115 25.05 10.10 -13.00
CA GLN A 115 25.14 9.66 -14.40
C GLN A 115 25.18 8.13 -14.49
N GLY A 116 24.30 7.55 -15.31
CA GLY A 116 24.16 6.10 -15.44
C GLY A 116 23.56 5.39 -14.22
N LYS A 117 23.00 6.14 -13.24
CA LYS A 117 22.35 5.59 -12.03
C LYS A 117 20.83 5.72 -12.02
N GLN A 118 20.23 5.88 -13.20
CA GLN A 118 18.77 5.95 -13.34
C GLN A 118 18.11 4.63 -12.92
N ASN A 119 16.87 4.73 -12.43
CA ASN A 119 16.05 3.56 -12.16
C ASN A 119 15.85 2.75 -13.44
N PRO A 120 15.97 1.41 -13.41
CA PRO A 120 15.84 0.58 -14.61
C PRO A 120 14.56 0.89 -15.39
N GLY A 121 14.70 1.05 -16.71
CA GLY A 121 13.59 1.35 -17.63
C GLY A 121 13.22 2.82 -17.78
N TYR A 122 13.97 3.74 -17.17
CA TYR A 122 13.90 5.19 -17.37
C TYR A 122 15.18 5.76 -17.97
#